data_AF-A0A958STF0-F1
#
_entry.id   AF-A0A958STF0-F1
#
_cell.length_a   1.000
_cell.length_b   1.000
_cell.length_c   1.000
_cell.angle_alpha   90.00
_cell.angle_beta   90.00
_cell.angle_gamma   90.00
#
_symmetry.space_group_name_H-M   'P 1'
#
loop_
_entity.id
_entity.type
_entity.pdbx_description
1 polymer ?
#
loop_
_entity_poly.entity_id
_entity_poly.type
_entity_poly.pdbx_seq_one_letter_code
_entity_poly.pdbx_strand_id
1 'polypeptide(L)'
;MNILFLHDTDLDLKRGAELTLTQLVSRGRQLGFHVSVDCLETFEQVKQEIQASDLVVLSSTSRCQFEIDLLNFLLDSKIAFVKLEFDYNFCIRRNILCTVDSGVRNCCNTEKYHLFRTVFANAQLNIFQSPKHYQDHFLFYGEAVANHTVACPTVETEKLQISEEKTAEIPFFGDLNYLKGGHAFLDYAQENPNDKFVVYGEHKLRREIPDNVTFKEPIENEEVLRILGKTKKIIIKPVWPEPSGRLAAEAFLSGCELITNDRVGTWSFDFYPNDKEKALQEIAGTIDNLWNKFETILKQKKPREIQPKLGKVLVRKSYGGLGDIFFTIPSIYKLKTVSDEVTYALHPRLIGFFQKYLEGVKVVSETEVFFL
;
A
#
# COMPACT_ATOMS: atom_id res chain seq x y z
N MET A 1 17.70 21.48 0.05
CA MET A 1 17.26 20.30 0.82
C MET A 1 17.34 19.10 -0.11
N ASN A 2 17.92 18.01 0.39
CA ASN A 2 18.14 16.77 -0.33
C ASN A 2 17.00 15.81 -0.04
N ILE A 3 16.31 15.36 -1.08
CA ILE A 3 15.19 14.42 -0.99
C ILE A 3 15.58 13.16 -1.76
N LEU A 4 15.59 12.02 -1.07
CA LEU A 4 15.91 10.73 -1.66
C LEU A 4 14.66 9.88 -1.82
N PHE A 5 14.36 9.45 -3.03
CA PHE A 5 13.34 8.44 -3.29
C PHE A 5 14.01 7.06 -3.34
N LEU A 6 13.51 6.11 -2.55
CA LEU A 6 13.94 4.72 -2.57
C LEU A 6 12.88 3.88 -3.28
N HIS A 7 13.24 3.22 -4.37
CA HIS A 7 12.32 2.39 -5.16
C HIS A 7 13.03 1.16 -5.75
N ASP A 8 12.32 0.05 -5.94
CA ASP A 8 12.92 -1.25 -6.27
C ASP A 8 13.07 -1.52 -7.78
N THR A 9 12.80 -0.52 -8.61
CA THR A 9 12.88 -0.58 -10.07
C THR A 9 13.33 0.73 -10.69
N ASP A 10 13.88 0.62 -11.90
CA ASP A 10 14.17 1.77 -12.75
C ASP A 10 12.89 2.52 -13.13
N LEU A 11 12.95 3.85 -13.11
CA LEU A 11 11.85 4.74 -13.52
C LEU A 11 11.62 4.77 -15.03
N ASP A 12 12.59 4.30 -15.83
CA ASP A 12 12.41 4.12 -17.27
C ASP A 12 11.34 3.06 -17.59
N LEU A 13 11.01 2.18 -16.63
CA LEU A 13 9.86 1.29 -16.73
C LEU A 13 8.57 2.12 -16.58
N LYS A 14 7.91 2.47 -17.69
CA LYS A 14 6.65 3.25 -17.72
C LYS A 14 5.43 2.50 -17.15
N ARG A 15 5.47 2.14 -15.86
CA ARG A 15 4.39 1.48 -15.11
C ARG A 15 3.78 2.46 -14.10
N GLY A 16 2.66 2.09 -13.47
CA GLY A 16 1.86 3.02 -12.66
C GLY A 16 2.63 3.71 -11.52
N ALA A 17 3.43 2.97 -10.76
CA ALA A 17 4.21 3.53 -9.65
C ALA A 17 5.34 4.44 -10.17
N GLU A 18 6.08 3.96 -11.16
CA GLU A 18 7.21 4.65 -11.78
C GLU A 18 6.77 5.95 -12.48
N LEU A 19 5.60 5.97 -13.12
CA LEU A 19 5.02 7.18 -13.70
C LEU A 19 4.68 8.22 -12.63
N THR A 20 4.11 7.79 -11.50
CA THR A 20 3.85 8.68 -10.34
C THR A 20 5.16 9.23 -9.77
N LEU A 21 6.16 8.37 -9.57
CA LEU A 21 7.47 8.75 -9.06
C LEU A 21 8.19 9.73 -9.99
N THR A 22 8.13 9.49 -11.30
CA THR A 22 8.71 10.39 -12.31
C THR A 22 8.10 11.79 -12.22
N GLN A 23 6.78 11.88 -12.08
CA GLN A 23 6.10 13.16 -11.90
C GLN A 23 6.47 13.84 -10.57
N LEU A 24 6.54 13.09 -9.47
CA LEU A 24 6.97 13.61 -8.17
C LEU A 24 8.41 14.15 -8.23
N VAL A 25 9.35 13.38 -8.78
CA VAL A 25 10.77 13.75 -8.91
C VAL A 25 10.92 15.00 -9.80
N SER A 26 10.26 15.02 -10.95
CA SER A 26 10.26 16.16 -11.86
C SER A 26 9.73 17.42 -11.16
N ARG A 27 8.59 17.31 -10.47
CA ARG A 27 8.00 18.43 -9.75
C ARG A 27 8.89 18.95 -8.62
N GLY A 28 9.51 18.06 -7.85
CA GLY A 28 10.42 18.47 -6.78
C GLY A 28 11.61 19.26 -7.26
N ARG A 29 12.21 18.86 -8.39
CA ARG A 29 13.29 19.60 -9.04
C ARG A 29 12.83 20.98 -9.51
N GLN A 30 11.62 21.08 -10.06
CA GLN A 30 11.03 22.37 -10.46
C GLN A 30 10.79 23.31 -9.26
N LEU A 31 10.44 22.74 -8.10
CA LEU A 31 10.29 23.49 -6.85
C LEU A 31 11.65 23.87 -6.21
N GLY A 32 12.78 23.49 -6.81
CA GLY A 32 14.12 23.84 -6.36
C GLY A 32 14.74 22.86 -5.35
N PHE A 33 14.13 21.69 -5.12
CA PHE A 33 14.72 20.64 -4.29
C PHE A 33 15.79 19.85 -5.06
N HIS A 34 16.79 19.35 -4.33
CA HIS A 34 17.71 18.38 -4.88
C HIS A 34 17.10 16.98 -4.70
N VAL A 35 16.54 16.43 -5.79
CA VAL A 35 15.83 15.14 -5.75
C VAL A 35 16.61 14.06 -6.50
N SER A 36 17.00 13.01 -5.76
CA SER A 36 17.62 11.79 -6.27
C SER A 36 16.70 10.59 -6.10
N VAL A 37 16.98 9.54 -6.87
CA VAL A 37 16.30 8.25 -6.82
C VAL A 37 17.38 7.18 -6.75
N ASP A 38 17.27 6.27 -5.78
CA ASP A 38 18.12 5.09 -5.68
C ASP A 38 17.27 3.84 -5.94
N CYS A 39 17.73 3.03 -6.90
CA CYS A 39 17.07 1.80 -7.36
C CYS A 39 17.42 0.56 -6.51
N LEU A 40 18.05 0.77 -5.34
CA LEU A 40 18.39 -0.24 -4.34
C LEU A 40 19.37 -1.31 -4.83
N GLU A 41 20.35 -0.90 -5.63
CA GLU A 41 21.35 -1.81 -6.21
C GLU A 41 22.40 -2.26 -5.20
N THR A 42 22.94 -1.32 -4.40
CA THR A 42 24.00 -1.63 -3.42
C THR A 42 23.72 -0.99 -2.06
N PHE A 43 23.85 -1.79 -1.00
CA PHE A 43 23.50 -1.32 0.34
C PHE A 43 24.42 -0.19 0.84
N GLU A 44 25.71 -0.22 0.53
CA GLU A 44 26.66 0.82 0.97
C GLU A 44 26.35 2.19 0.37
N GLN A 45 25.98 2.24 -0.92
CA GLN A 45 25.57 3.48 -1.56
C GLN A 45 24.29 4.02 -0.93
N VAL A 46 23.25 3.18 -0.83
CA VAL A 46 21.95 3.58 -0.26
C VAL A 46 22.12 4.16 1.15
N LYS A 47 22.98 3.58 1.99
CA LYS A 47 23.28 4.12 3.33
C LYS A 47 23.85 5.53 3.29
N GLN A 48 24.81 5.79 2.39
CA GLN A 48 25.41 7.12 2.24
C GLN A 48 24.39 8.14 1.76
N GLU A 49 23.54 7.76 0.81
CA GLU A 49 22.49 8.64 0.28
C GLU A 49 21.42 8.94 1.33
N ILE A 50 20.99 7.94 2.11
CA ILE A 50 20.08 8.13 3.25
C ILE A 50 20.69 9.16 4.20
N GLN A 51 21.95 8.97 4.63
CA GLN A 51 22.63 9.87 5.56
C GLN A 51 22.81 11.31 5.05
N ALA A 52 22.89 11.50 3.73
CA ALA A 52 23.01 12.80 3.10
C ALA A 52 21.66 13.51 2.85
N SER A 53 20.54 12.86 3.16
CA SER A 53 19.20 13.33 2.86
C SER A 53 18.54 14.06 4.03
N ASP A 54 17.77 15.09 3.72
CA ASP A 54 16.89 15.78 4.68
C ASP A 54 15.55 15.04 4.86
N LEU A 55 15.11 14.32 3.82
CA LEU A 55 13.90 13.50 3.81
C LEU A 55 14.08 12.29 2.88
N VAL A 56 13.65 11.12 3.34
CA VAL A 56 13.58 9.91 2.52
C VAL A 56 12.12 9.60 2.16
N VAL A 57 11.84 9.37 0.89
CA VAL A 57 10.55 8.84 0.42
C VAL A 57 10.72 7.35 0.12
N LEU A 58 10.33 6.52 1.09
CA LEU A 58 10.39 5.07 0.98
C LEU A 58 9.19 4.56 0.17
N SER A 59 9.43 4.12 -1.06
CA SER A 59 8.39 3.64 -1.97
C SER A 59 8.28 2.11 -1.93
N SER A 60 8.67 1.41 -2.99
CA SER A 60 8.70 -0.07 -3.02
C SER A 60 10.09 -0.60 -2.73
N THR A 61 10.16 -1.64 -1.90
CA THR A 61 11.41 -2.33 -1.53
C THR A 61 11.34 -3.83 -1.75
N SER A 62 10.23 -4.33 -2.30
CA SER A 62 9.94 -5.77 -2.37
C SER A 62 10.94 -6.57 -3.21
N ARG A 63 11.64 -5.94 -4.16
CA ARG A 63 12.71 -6.56 -4.96
C ARG A 63 14.12 -6.31 -4.44
N CYS A 64 14.27 -5.53 -3.36
CA CYS A 64 15.57 -5.26 -2.75
C CYS A 64 16.10 -6.51 -2.04
N GLN A 65 17.31 -6.94 -2.41
CA GLN A 65 17.93 -8.14 -1.83
C GLN A 65 18.32 -7.98 -0.35
N PHE A 66 18.48 -6.74 0.09
CA PHE A 66 18.84 -6.35 1.45
C PHE A 66 17.72 -5.55 2.13
N GLU A 67 16.45 -5.82 1.78
CA GLU A 67 15.28 -5.08 2.27
C GLU A 67 15.22 -4.97 3.80
N ILE A 68 15.48 -6.06 4.52
CA ILE A 68 15.43 -6.07 5.99
C ILE A 68 16.52 -5.14 6.57
N ASP A 69 17.76 -5.26 6.08
CA ASP A 69 18.87 -4.42 6.53
C ASP A 69 18.66 -2.94 6.19
N LEU A 70 18.12 -2.66 5.01
CA LEU A 70 17.73 -1.32 4.56
C LEU A 70 16.73 -0.67 5.53
N LEU A 71 15.63 -1.38 5.83
CA LEU A 71 14.57 -0.85 6.68
C LEU A 71 15.03 -0.66 8.12
N ASN A 72 15.84 -1.58 8.66
CA ASN A 72 16.46 -1.42 9.97
C ASN A 72 17.40 -0.20 9.99
N PHE A 73 18.26 -0.05 8.98
CA PHE A 73 19.15 1.10 8.89
C PHE A 73 18.38 2.43 8.80
N LEU A 74 17.32 2.50 7.98
CA LEU A 74 16.48 3.69 7.88
C LEU A 74 15.89 4.07 9.24
N LEU A 75 15.34 3.09 9.98
CA LEU A 75 14.81 3.30 11.32
C LEU A 75 15.88 3.78 12.31
N ASP A 76 17.07 3.17 12.28
CA ASP A 76 18.19 3.51 13.17
C ASP A 76 18.83 4.88 12.84
N SER A 77 18.79 5.30 11.58
CA SER A 77 19.33 6.59 11.11
C SER A 77 18.61 7.80 11.72
N LYS A 78 17.36 7.61 12.17
CA LYS A 78 16.45 8.66 12.68
C LYS A 78 16.20 9.81 11.69
N ILE A 79 16.46 9.58 10.40
CA ILE A 79 16.15 10.52 9.34
C ILE A 79 14.64 10.54 9.13
N ALA A 80 14.09 11.72 8.89
CA ALA A 80 12.68 11.84 8.56
C ALA A 80 12.38 11.07 7.28
N PHE A 81 11.34 10.25 7.29
CA PHE A 81 10.91 9.54 6.08
C PHE A 81 9.40 9.52 5.93
N VAL A 82 8.96 9.47 4.68
CA VAL A 82 7.58 9.22 4.28
C VAL A 82 7.50 7.82 3.70
N LYS A 83 6.44 7.08 4.03
CA LYS A 83 6.15 5.80 3.36
C LYS A 83 5.14 6.05 2.25
N LEU A 84 5.57 5.94 1.00
CA LEU A 84 4.72 5.99 -0.18
C LEU A 84 4.38 4.56 -0.59
N GLU A 85 3.12 4.15 -0.42
CA GLU A 85 2.72 2.78 -0.66
C GLU A 85 2.02 2.65 -2.01
N PHE A 86 2.58 1.84 -2.91
CA PHE A 86 1.99 1.52 -4.22
C PHE A 86 1.39 0.12 -4.29
N ASP A 87 1.82 -0.77 -3.40
CA ASP A 87 1.46 -2.19 -3.33
C ASP A 87 1.42 -2.65 -1.88
N TYR A 88 1.02 -3.90 -1.64
CA TYR A 88 1.13 -4.51 -0.32
C TYR A 88 2.56 -5.00 -0.05
N ASN A 89 3.54 -4.09 -0.02
CA ASN A 89 4.97 -4.40 0.02
C ASN A 89 5.40 -5.26 1.22
N PHE A 90 4.64 -5.22 2.32
CA PHE A 90 4.86 -6.11 3.46
C PHE A 90 4.58 -7.60 3.16
N CYS A 91 3.79 -7.89 2.13
CA CYS A 91 3.43 -9.23 1.70
C CYS A 91 4.42 -9.73 0.65
N ILE A 92 4.91 -10.96 0.80
CA ILE A 92 5.82 -11.59 -0.18
C ILE A 92 5.22 -11.63 -1.59
N ARG A 93 3.90 -11.76 -1.69
CA ARG A 93 3.17 -11.79 -2.98
C ARG A 93 2.71 -10.42 -3.47
N ARG A 94 2.95 -9.35 -2.69
CA ARG A 94 2.55 -7.96 -2.99
C ARG A 94 1.05 -7.74 -3.24
N ASN A 95 0.16 -8.65 -2.80
CA ASN A 95 -1.23 -8.62 -3.28
C ASN A 95 -2.32 -9.06 -2.29
N ILE A 96 -1.98 -9.34 -1.03
CA ILE A 96 -2.90 -9.79 0.04
C ILE A 96 -4.02 -10.75 -0.39
N LEU A 97 -3.80 -11.61 -1.40
CA LEU A 97 -4.88 -12.41 -2.00
C LEU A 97 -5.58 -13.34 -0.98
N CYS A 98 -4.87 -13.71 0.10
CA CYS A 98 -5.42 -14.45 1.23
C CYS A 98 -6.56 -13.75 1.98
N THR A 99 -6.79 -12.45 1.78
CA THR A 99 -7.92 -11.73 2.39
C THR A 99 -9.21 -11.87 1.58
N VAL A 100 -9.12 -12.28 0.31
CA VAL A 100 -10.27 -12.40 -0.60
C VAL A 100 -10.45 -13.80 -1.19
N ASP A 101 -9.52 -14.71 -0.95
CA ASP A 101 -9.57 -16.10 -1.39
C ASP A 101 -9.11 -17.04 -0.25
N SER A 102 -10.06 -17.78 0.31
CA SER A 102 -9.82 -18.73 1.41
C SER A 102 -8.98 -19.94 1.01
N GLY A 103 -8.86 -20.23 -0.28
CA GLY A 103 -8.00 -21.29 -0.81
C GLY A 103 -6.51 -20.91 -0.80
N VAL A 104 -6.19 -19.63 -0.61
CA VAL A 104 -4.80 -19.16 -0.59
C VAL A 104 -4.17 -19.40 0.77
N ARG A 105 -3.15 -20.29 0.79
CA ARG A 105 -2.34 -20.55 1.98
C ARG A 105 -1.62 -19.29 2.47
N ASN A 106 -1.48 -19.18 3.79
CA ASN A 106 -0.76 -18.08 4.43
C ASN A 106 0.70 -18.02 3.93
N CYS A 107 1.11 -16.86 3.43
CA CYS A 107 2.46 -16.57 2.94
C CYS A 107 3.17 -15.48 3.75
N CYS A 108 2.65 -15.14 4.94
CA CYS A 108 3.19 -14.08 5.77
C CYS A 108 4.59 -14.43 6.30
N ASN A 109 5.49 -13.45 6.24
CA ASN A 109 6.76 -13.50 6.93
C ASN A 109 6.65 -12.65 8.21
N THR A 110 6.80 -13.28 9.37
CA THR A 110 6.60 -12.65 10.69
C THR A 110 7.60 -11.51 10.95
N GLU A 111 8.86 -11.69 10.56
CA GLU A 111 9.90 -10.66 10.71
C GLU A 111 9.55 -9.44 9.86
N LYS A 112 9.27 -9.66 8.57
CA LYS A 112 8.86 -8.60 7.63
C LYS A 112 7.59 -7.89 8.11
N TYR A 113 6.61 -8.62 8.60
CA TYR A 113 5.37 -8.05 9.15
C TYR A 113 5.64 -7.09 10.31
N HIS A 114 6.43 -7.50 11.31
CA HIS A 114 6.75 -6.64 12.45
C HIS A 114 7.63 -5.45 12.07
N LEU A 115 8.55 -5.64 11.13
CA LEU A 115 9.40 -4.58 10.60
C LEU A 115 8.57 -3.51 9.89
N PHE A 116 7.69 -3.91 8.95
CA PHE A 116 6.79 -2.98 8.26
C PHE A 116 5.85 -2.25 9.21
N ARG A 117 5.32 -2.93 10.24
CA ARG A 117 4.54 -2.25 11.29
C ARG A 117 5.35 -1.11 11.94
N THR A 118 6.64 -1.34 12.19
CA THR A 118 7.53 -0.36 12.81
C THR A 118 7.85 0.78 11.83
N VAL A 119 8.08 0.48 10.56
CA VAL A 119 8.26 1.45 9.48
C VAL A 119 7.04 2.38 9.37
N PHE A 120 5.83 1.83 9.23
CA PHE A 120 4.60 2.64 9.15
C PHE A 120 4.42 3.51 10.40
N ALA A 121 4.65 2.92 11.58
CA ALA A 121 4.48 3.62 12.85
C ALA A 121 5.47 4.77 13.03
N ASN A 122 6.64 4.74 12.38
CA ASN A 122 7.69 5.76 12.51
C ASN A 122 7.75 6.75 11.33
N ALA A 123 7.08 6.45 10.20
CA ALA A 123 6.97 7.38 9.08
C ALA A 123 6.33 8.71 9.52
N GLN A 124 6.84 9.82 8.98
CA GLN A 124 6.27 11.16 9.15
C GLN A 124 4.90 11.30 8.48
N LEU A 125 4.66 10.49 7.45
CA LEU A 125 3.38 10.35 6.76
C LEU A 125 3.37 9.01 6.03
N ASN A 126 2.24 8.33 6.05
CA ASN A 126 1.96 7.19 5.18
C ASN A 126 1.05 7.64 4.03
N ILE A 127 1.36 7.27 2.79
CA ILE A 127 0.59 7.65 1.60
C ILE A 127 0.04 6.38 0.96
N PHE A 128 -1.28 6.31 0.81
CA PHE A 128 -1.97 5.19 0.18
C PHE A 128 -2.65 5.63 -1.12
N GLN A 129 -2.65 4.76 -2.14
CA GLN A 129 -3.24 5.04 -3.45
C GLN A 129 -4.79 5.07 -3.51
N SER A 130 -5.48 4.65 -2.46
CA SER A 130 -6.95 4.73 -2.36
C SER A 130 -7.44 4.56 -0.91
N PRO A 131 -8.69 4.95 -0.61
CA PRO A 131 -9.28 4.69 0.71
C PRO A 131 -9.31 3.20 1.08
N LYS A 132 -9.64 2.32 0.11
CA LYS A 132 -9.61 0.87 0.32
C LYS A 132 -8.20 0.35 0.58
N HIS A 133 -7.19 0.85 -0.13
CA HIS A 133 -5.81 0.46 0.10
C HIS A 133 -5.33 0.82 1.51
N TYR A 134 -5.71 1.99 2.02
CA TYR A 134 -5.51 2.37 3.42
C TYR A 134 -6.26 1.43 4.37
N GLN A 135 -7.55 1.18 4.12
CA GLN A 135 -8.38 0.31 4.96
C GLN A 135 -7.76 -1.09 5.08
N ASP A 136 -7.34 -1.67 3.97
CA ASP A 136 -6.70 -2.98 3.95
C ASP A 136 -5.41 -2.96 4.79
N HIS A 137 -4.58 -1.91 4.70
CA HIS A 137 -3.41 -1.75 5.58
C HIS A 137 -3.76 -1.55 7.05
N PHE A 138 -4.83 -0.80 7.35
CA PHE A 138 -5.29 -0.58 8.72
C PHE A 138 -5.77 -1.88 9.36
N LEU A 139 -6.40 -2.78 8.60
CA LEU A 139 -6.78 -4.12 9.10
C LEU A 139 -5.57 -4.96 9.51
N PHE A 140 -4.42 -4.80 8.86
CA PHE A 140 -3.18 -5.48 9.26
C PHE A 140 -2.46 -4.76 10.40
N TYR A 141 -2.32 -3.44 10.34
CA TYR A 141 -1.39 -2.71 11.20
C TYR A 141 -2.02 -1.78 12.24
N GLY A 142 -3.33 -1.56 12.15
CA GLY A 142 -4.09 -0.67 13.02
C GLY A 142 -3.48 0.73 13.09
N GLU A 143 -3.34 1.24 14.32
CA GLU A 143 -2.83 2.59 14.59
C GLU A 143 -1.42 2.88 14.04
N ALA A 144 -0.65 1.85 13.67
CA ALA A 144 0.66 2.08 13.05
C ALA A 144 0.56 2.82 11.71
N VAL A 145 -0.56 2.72 10.99
CA VAL A 145 -0.80 3.46 9.73
C VAL A 145 -1.74 4.65 9.91
N ALA A 146 -2.09 5.05 11.14
CA ALA A 146 -3.11 6.08 11.39
C ALA A 146 -2.71 7.46 10.86
N ASN A 147 -1.43 7.83 10.96
CA ASN A 147 -0.92 9.07 10.36
C ASN A 147 -0.74 8.87 8.86
N HIS A 148 -1.74 9.26 8.07
CA HIS A 148 -1.78 8.98 6.64
C HIS A 148 -2.44 10.09 5.82
N THR A 149 -2.27 9.97 4.51
CA THR A 149 -3.10 10.60 3.51
C THR A 149 -3.40 9.59 2.42
N VAL A 150 -4.51 9.79 1.73
CA VAL A 150 -4.80 9.08 0.48
C VAL A 150 -4.44 10.01 -0.68
N ALA A 151 -3.85 9.44 -1.73
CA ALA A 151 -3.52 10.14 -2.97
C ALA A 151 -4.11 9.35 -4.15
N CYS A 152 -4.74 10.05 -5.10
CA CYS A 152 -5.27 9.42 -6.30
C CYS A 152 -4.13 8.86 -7.17
N PRO A 153 -4.38 7.82 -7.99
CA PRO A 153 -3.42 7.43 -9.00
C PRO A 153 -3.18 8.60 -9.96
N THR A 154 -1.94 8.81 -10.37
CA THR A 154 -1.66 9.80 -11.41
C THR A 154 -2.11 9.27 -12.76
N VAL A 155 -2.95 10.07 -13.42
CA VAL A 155 -3.43 9.82 -14.77
C VAL A 155 -3.06 11.03 -15.63
N GLU A 156 -2.53 10.78 -16.82
CA GLU A 156 -2.21 11.82 -17.81
C GLU A 156 -3.49 12.21 -18.54
N THR A 157 -4.38 12.91 -17.84
CA THR A 157 -5.74 13.23 -18.29
C THR A 157 -5.77 13.98 -19.62
N GLU A 158 -4.77 14.82 -19.86
CA GLU A 158 -4.56 15.59 -21.08
C GLU A 158 -4.19 14.73 -22.30
N LYS A 159 -3.71 13.51 -22.07
CA LYS A 159 -3.40 12.53 -23.14
C LYS A 159 -4.60 11.65 -23.50
N LEU A 160 -5.72 11.74 -22.78
CA LEU A 160 -6.93 10.99 -23.09
C LEU A 160 -7.56 11.52 -24.38
N GLN A 161 -7.52 10.73 -25.46
CA GLN A 161 -8.08 11.09 -26.76
C GLN A 161 -9.55 10.67 -26.87
N ILE A 162 -10.40 11.30 -26.06
CA ILE A 162 -11.83 10.96 -25.98
C ILE A 162 -12.52 11.26 -27.31
N SER A 163 -13.17 10.24 -27.89
CA SER A 163 -13.95 10.35 -29.12
C SER A 163 -15.44 10.20 -28.84
N GLU A 164 -16.27 10.95 -29.58
CA GLU A 164 -17.73 10.76 -29.61
C GLU A 164 -18.11 9.44 -30.29
N GLU A 165 -17.32 9.01 -31.27
CA GLU A 165 -17.49 7.73 -31.95
C GLU A 165 -16.82 6.61 -31.14
N LYS A 166 -17.65 5.81 -30.46
CA LYS A 166 -17.19 4.69 -29.64
C LYS A 166 -17.16 3.37 -30.42
N THR A 167 -16.10 2.58 -30.24
CA THR A 167 -15.93 1.24 -30.80
C THR A 167 -16.55 0.18 -29.88
N ALA A 168 -17.15 -0.85 -30.50
CA ALA A 168 -17.75 -1.98 -29.78
C ALA A 168 -16.73 -3.07 -29.38
N GLU A 169 -15.51 -3.03 -29.92
CA GLU A 169 -14.44 -3.96 -29.53
C GLU A 169 -14.04 -3.73 -28.06
N ILE A 170 -13.96 -4.80 -27.28
CA ILE A 170 -13.69 -4.77 -25.84
C ILE A 170 -12.22 -5.14 -25.60
N PRO A 171 -11.38 -4.20 -25.14
CA PRO A 171 -9.96 -4.44 -24.95
C PRO A 171 -9.62 -5.03 -23.57
N PHE A 172 -8.51 -5.78 -23.52
CA PHE A 172 -7.79 -6.18 -22.32
C PHE A 172 -6.32 -5.76 -22.47
N PHE A 173 -5.78 -5.05 -21.48
CA PHE A 173 -4.42 -4.50 -21.55
C PHE A 173 -3.44 -5.29 -20.67
N GLY A 174 -2.38 -5.80 -21.30
CA GLY A 174 -1.34 -6.63 -20.70
C GLY A 174 -1.66 -8.13 -20.75
N ASP A 175 -0.73 -8.93 -20.22
CA ASP A 175 -0.86 -10.40 -20.24
C ASP A 175 -2.17 -10.91 -19.62
N LEU A 176 -2.89 -11.71 -20.39
CA LEU A 176 -4.12 -12.36 -19.97
C LEU A 176 -3.80 -13.45 -18.95
N ASN A 177 -3.95 -13.12 -17.66
CA ASN A 177 -3.64 -14.00 -16.55
C ASN A 177 -4.73 -13.97 -15.47
N TYR A 178 -4.65 -14.92 -14.54
CA TYR A 178 -5.63 -15.10 -13.47
C TYR A 178 -5.77 -13.85 -12.58
N LEU A 179 -4.66 -13.30 -12.09
CA LEU A 179 -4.65 -12.20 -11.13
C LEU A 179 -5.30 -10.94 -11.71
N LYS A 180 -5.08 -10.67 -12.99
CA LYS A 180 -5.68 -9.54 -13.71
C LYS A 180 -7.14 -9.77 -14.14
N GLY A 181 -7.76 -10.90 -13.78
CA GLY A 181 -9.15 -11.18 -14.12
C GLY A 181 -9.36 -11.86 -15.47
N GLY A 182 -8.33 -12.50 -16.03
CA GLY A 182 -8.41 -13.10 -17.36
C GLY A 182 -9.49 -14.19 -17.49
N HIS A 183 -9.82 -14.92 -16.42
CA HIS A 183 -10.97 -15.83 -16.44
C HIS A 183 -12.30 -15.09 -16.63
N ALA A 184 -12.54 -14.04 -15.84
CA ALA A 184 -13.76 -13.23 -15.96
C ALA A 184 -13.89 -12.57 -17.34
N PHE A 185 -12.78 -12.17 -17.95
CA PHE A 185 -12.76 -11.65 -19.32
C PHE A 185 -13.17 -12.72 -20.35
N LEU A 186 -12.59 -13.91 -20.28
CA LEU A 186 -12.91 -15.00 -21.22
C LEU A 186 -14.31 -15.60 -20.99
N ASP A 187 -14.79 -15.64 -19.75
CA ASP A 187 -16.16 -16.06 -19.43
C ASP A 187 -17.17 -15.10 -20.08
N TYR A 188 -16.92 -13.79 -19.95
CA TYR A 188 -17.76 -12.78 -20.61
C TYR A 188 -17.69 -12.87 -22.13
N ALA A 189 -16.51 -13.15 -22.72
CA ALA A 189 -16.37 -13.34 -24.16
C ALA A 189 -17.17 -14.56 -24.67
N GLN A 190 -17.18 -15.65 -23.90
CA GLN A 190 -17.94 -16.86 -24.21
C GLN A 190 -19.46 -16.64 -24.09
N GLU A 191 -19.91 -15.84 -23.11
CA GLU A 191 -21.31 -15.46 -22.93
C GLU A 191 -21.80 -14.48 -24.02
N ASN A 192 -20.88 -13.78 -24.70
CA ASN A 192 -21.18 -12.76 -25.70
C ASN A 192 -20.47 -13.06 -27.04
N PRO A 193 -20.82 -14.15 -27.75
CA PRO A 193 -20.09 -14.62 -28.93
C PRO A 193 -20.14 -13.67 -30.13
N ASN A 194 -21.08 -12.72 -30.16
CA ASN A 194 -21.20 -11.71 -31.21
C ASN A 194 -20.33 -10.46 -30.98
N ASP A 195 -19.82 -10.29 -29.76
CA ASP A 195 -18.92 -9.18 -29.41
C ASP A 195 -17.48 -9.54 -29.79
N LYS A 196 -16.66 -8.52 -30.06
CA LYS A 196 -15.25 -8.68 -30.41
C LYS A 196 -14.37 -8.33 -29.23
N PHE A 197 -13.40 -9.19 -28.94
CA PHE A 197 -12.48 -9.02 -27.83
C PHE A 197 -11.05 -8.97 -28.34
N VAL A 198 -10.26 -8.07 -27.77
CA VAL A 198 -8.84 -7.93 -28.11
C VAL A 198 -8.00 -7.91 -26.84
N VAL A 199 -6.96 -8.72 -26.82
CA VAL A 199 -5.95 -8.75 -25.78
C VAL A 199 -4.66 -8.14 -26.33
N TYR A 200 -4.16 -7.10 -25.68
CA TYR A 200 -2.87 -6.49 -25.97
C TYR A 200 -1.82 -7.03 -25.00
N GLY A 201 -1.26 -8.20 -25.30
CA GLY A 201 -0.37 -8.95 -24.41
C GLY A 201 -0.40 -10.45 -24.69
N GLU A 202 0.25 -11.24 -23.84
CA GLU A 202 0.36 -12.69 -24.06
C GLU A 202 -0.74 -13.50 -23.34
N HIS A 203 -1.07 -14.66 -23.89
CA HIS A 203 -1.88 -15.68 -23.21
C HIS A 203 -1.07 -16.33 -22.08
N LYS A 204 -1.49 -16.17 -20.82
CA LYS A 204 -0.88 -16.84 -19.66
C LYS A 204 -1.81 -17.77 -18.88
N LEU A 205 -3.06 -17.93 -19.33
CA LEU A 205 -4.01 -18.89 -18.76
C LEU A 205 -3.73 -20.32 -19.26
N ARG A 206 -4.34 -21.30 -18.57
CA ARG A 206 -4.34 -22.71 -18.99
C ARG A 206 -5.77 -23.13 -19.33
N ARG A 207 -6.38 -22.45 -20.31
CA ARG A 207 -7.73 -22.74 -20.82
C ARG A 207 -7.83 -22.37 -22.29
N GLU A 208 -8.83 -22.91 -22.95
CA GLU A 208 -9.16 -22.55 -24.32
C GLU A 208 -9.61 -21.09 -24.42
N ILE A 209 -9.28 -20.48 -25.56
CA ILE A 209 -9.66 -19.12 -25.90
C ILE A 209 -10.89 -19.18 -26.81
N PRO A 210 -11.98 -18.45 -26.50
CA PRO A 210 -13.11 -18.30 -27.40
C PRO A 210 -12.71 -17.69 -28.75
N ASP A 211 -13.32 -18.14 -29.85
CA ASP A 211 -12.98 -17.72 -31.22
C ASP A 211 -13.14 -16.22 -31.48
N ASN A 212 -13.92 -15.51 -30.65
CA ASN A 212 -14.14 -14.07 -30.74
C ASN A 212 -13.08 -13.23 -29.97
N VAL A 213 -12.04 -13.87 -29.43
CA VAL A 213 -10.92 -13.22 -28.75
C VAL A 213 -9.67 -13.26 -29.62
N THR A 214 -9.07 -12.10 -29.87
CA THR A 214 -7.84 -11.96 -30.64
C THR A 214 -6.69 -11.42 -29.78
N PHE A 215 -5.45 -11.77 -30.12
CA PHE A 215 -4.26 -11.27 -29.45
C PHE A 215 -3.47 -10.34 -30.36
N LYS A 216 -2.95 -9.27 -29.78
CA LYS A 216 -2.03 -8.31 -30.39
C LYS A 216 -0.82 -8.16 -29.47
N GLU A 217 0.29 -7.70 -30.05
CA GLU A 217 1.49 -7.36 -29.28
C GLU A 217 1.19 -6.34 -28.17
N PRO A 218 1.96 -6.36 -27.07
CA PRO A 218 1.93 -5.29 -26.08
C PRO A 218 2.12 -3.92 -26.73
N ILE A 219 1.43 -2.91 -26.19
CA ILE A 219 1.43 -1.55 -26.70
C ILE A 219 1.90 -0.57 -25.62
N GLU A 220 2.43 0.56 -26.07
CA GLU A 220 2.83 1.67 -25.20
C GLU A 220 1.63 2.35 -24.54
N ASN A 221 1.89 3.02 -23.42
CA ASN A 221 0.84 3.67 -22.62
C ASN A 221 0.05 4.72 -23.43
N GLU A 222 0.71 5.52 -24.27
CA GLU A 222 0.02 6.49 -25.13
C GLU A 222 -1.05 5.83 -26.04
N GLU A 223 -0.78 4.63 -26.53
CA GLU A 223 -1.71 3.88 -27.38
C GLU A 223 -2.86 3.28 -26.56
N VAL A 224 -2.60 2.84 -25.32
CA VAL A 224 -3.65 2.43 -24.37
C VAL A 224 -4.66 3.57 -24.18
N LEU A 225 -4.19 4.78 -23.89
CA LEU A 225 -5.05 5.95 -23.69
C LEU A 225 -5.84 6.31 -24.96
N ARG A 226 -5.23 6.16 -26.14
CA ARG A 226 -5.92 6.37 -27.43
C ARG A 226 -7.05 5.35 -27.64
N ILE A 227 -6.80 4.08 -27.35
CA ILE A 227 -7.81 3.03 -27.50
C ILE A 227 -8.95 3.26 -26.50
N LEU A 228 -8.65 3.51 -25.22
CA LEU A 228 -9.65 3.82 -24.19
C LEU A 228 -10.53 5.00 -24.56
N GLY A 229 -9.95 6.06 -25.13
CA GLY A 229 -10.69 7.22 -25.62
C GLY A 229 -11.79 6.89 -26.64
N LYS A 230 -11.64 5.78 -27.38
CA LYS A 230 -12.62 5.25 -28.34
C LYS A 230 -13.40 4.05 -27.82
N THR A 231 -12.99 3.38 -26.76
CA THR A 231 -13.66 2.19 -26.24
C THR A 231 -15.04 2.53 -25.68
N LYS A 232 -16.07 1.75 -26.08
CA LYS A 232 -17.41 1.84 -25.49
C LYS A 232 -17.49 1.14 -24.14
N LYS A 233 -16.96 -0.08 -24.03
CA LYS A 233 -17.12 -0.97 -22.88
C LYS A 233 -15.79 -1.63 -22.56
N ILE A 234 -15.46 -1.75 -21.27
CA ILE A 234 -14.26 -2.43 -20.79
C ILE A 234 -14.55 -3.28 -19.56
N ILE A 235 -13.80 -4.38 -19.42
CA ILE A 235 -13.92 -5.31 -18.30
C ILE A 235 -12.68 -5.18 -17.41
N ILE A 236 -12.89 -4.78 -16.16
CA ILE A 236 -11.85 -4.60 -15.14
C ILE A 236 -12.29 -5.37 -13.89
N LYS A 237 -12.11 -6.70 -13.92
CA LYS A 237 -12.51 -7.61 -12.82
C LYS A 237 -11.31 -8.38 -12.27
N PRO A 238 -10.31 -7.68 -11.69
CA PRO A 238 -9.14 -8.34 -11.11
C PRO A 238 -9.53 -9.36 -10.03
N VAL A 239 -8.72 -10.40 -9.89
CA VAL A 239 -8.85 -11.35 -8.78
C VAL A 239 -8.14 -10.83 -7.53
N TRP A 240 -6.94 -10.27 -7.71
CA TRP A 240 -6.21 -9.64 -6.63
C TRP A 240 -6.87 -8.30 -6.22
N PRO A 241 -6.84 -7.93 -4.92
CA PRO A 241 -7.16 -6.57 -4.47
C PRO A 241 -6.13 -5.59 -5.05
N GLU A 242 -6.57 -4.67 -5.90
CA GLU A 242 -5.72 -3.68 -6.54
C GLU A 242 -5.68 -2.40 -5.69
N PRO A 243 -4.49 -1.89 -5.30
CA PRO A 243 -4.35 -0.69 -4.47
C PRO A 243 -5.02 0.56 -5.04
N SER A 244 -4.94 0.76 -6.36
CA SER A 244 -5.68 1.81 -7.07
C SER A 244 -6.45 1.21 -8.24
N GLY A 245 -5.77 0.90 -9.33
CA GLY A 245 -6.40 0.61 -10.61
C GLY A 245 -6.41 1.85 -11.49
N ARG A 246 -5.22 2.24 -11.92
CA ARG A 246 -4.99 3.36 -12.84
C ARG A 246 -5.78 3.19 -14.15
N LEU A 247 -5.78 1.98 -14.71
CA LEU A 247 -6.57 1.65 -15.90
C LEU A 247 -8.07 1.90 -15.69
N ALA A 248 -8.57 1.64 -14.48
CA ALA A 248 -9.94 1.91 -14.10
C ALA A 248 -10.25 3.41 -14.09
N ALA A 249 -9.36 4.23 -13.50
CA ALA A 249 -9.48 5.68 -13.54
C ALA A 249 -9.44 6.21 -14.99
N GLU A 250 -8.49 5.74 -15.81
CA GLU A 250 -8.37 6.11 -17.23
C GLU A 250 -9.62 5.74 -18.04
N ALA A 251 -10.16 4.53 -17.84
CA ALA A 251 -11.36 4.07 -18.51
C ALA A 251 -12.60 4.90 -18.12
N PHE A 252 -12.74 5.20 -16.82
CA PHE A 252 -13.81 6.06 -16.31
C PHE A 252 -13.74 7.46 -16.93
N LEU A 253 -12.55 8.08 -16.91
CA LEU A 253 -12.34 9.40 -17.48
C LEU A 253 -12.54 9.40 -19.01
N SER A 254 -12.30 8.27 -19.68
CA SER A 254 -12.59 8.10 -21.11
C SER A 254 -14.08 7.91 -21.43
N GLY A 255 -14.94 7.77 -20.42
CA GLY A 255 -16.38 7.56 -20.60
C GLY A 255 -16.74 6.15 -21.04
N CYS A 256 -15.96 5.13 -20.66
CA CYS A 256 -16.29 3.74 -20.93
C CYS A 256 -17.42 3.25 -20.03
N GLU A 257 -18.27 2.36 -20.53
CA GLU A 257 -19.11 1.47 -19.73
C GLU A 257 -18.20 0.47 -19.00
N LEU A 258 -18.25 0.49 -17.66
CA LEU A 258 -17.35 -0.28 -16.82
C LEU A 258 -18.02 -1.56 -16.32
N ILE A 259 -17.45 -2.72 -16.67
CA ILE A 259 -17.79 -4.01 -16.06
C ILE A 259 -16.71 -4.35 -15.05
N THR A 260 -16.98 -4.15 -13.77
CA THR A 260 -15.96 -4.22 -12.71
C THR A 260 -16.41 -5.00 -11.47
N ASN A 261 -15.58 -5.03 -10.44
CA ASN A 261 -15.85 -5.62 -9.13
C ASN A 261 -15.37 -4.71 -7.99
N ASP A 262 -15.55 -5.14 -6.75
CA ASP A 262 -15.20 -4.41 -5.52
C ASP A 262 -13.71 -4.48 -5.15
N ARG A 263 -12.86 -5.03 -6.02
CA ARG A 263 -11.44 -5.26 -5.76
C ARG A 263 -10.53 -4.17 -6.31
N VAL A 264 -11.08 -3.17 -6.99
CA VAL A 264 -10.31 -2.06 -7.56
C VAL A 264 -10.38 -0.86 -6.62
N GLY A 265 -9.23 -0.46 -6.06
CA GLY A 265 -9.14 0.63 -5.09
C GLY A 265 -9.70 1.97 -5.56
N THR A 266 -9.62 2.29 -6.85
CA THR A 266 -10.16 3.51 -7.47
C THR A 266 -11.64 3.69 -7.13
N TRP A 267 -12.43 2.60 -7.03
CA TRP A 267 -13.86 2.70 -6.74
C TRP A 267 -14.17 3.04 -5.29
N SER A 268 -13.18 3.11 -4.41
CA SER A 268 -13.36 3.45 -3.00
C SER A 268 -13.27 4.95 -2.71
N PHE A 269 -12.94 5.80 -3.68
CA PHE A 269 -13.10 7.24 -3.52
C PHE A 269 -14.58 7.65 -3.61
N ASP A 270 -14.94 8.68 -2.87
CA ASP A 270 -16.33 9.16 -2.73
C ASP A 270 -16.92 9.81 -3.99
N PHE A 271 -16.09 10.06 -5.01
CA PHE A 271 -16.47 10.69 -6.27
C PHE A 271 -16.67 9.70 -7.43
N TYR A 272 -16.26 8.43 -7.31
CA TYR A 272 -16.62 7.42 -8.30
C TYR A 272 -17.98 6.77 -7.97
N PRO A 273 -18.71 6.25 -8.97
CA PRO A 273 -18.49 6.41 -10.41
C PRO A 273 -19.25 7.61 -11.01
N ASN A 274 -19.63 8.61 -10.20
CA ASN A 274 -20.64 9.59 -10.62
C ASN A 274 -20.11 11.01 -10.84
N ASP A 275 -18.97 11.37 -10.27
CA ASP A 275 -18.44 12.73 -10.26
C ASP A 275 -17.09 12.81 -11.00
N LYS A 276 -17.19 12.91 -12.32
CA LYS A 276 -16.04 13.00 -13.21
C LYS A 276 -15.24 14.29 -13.03
N GLU A 277 -15.91 15.39 -12.72
CA GLU A 277 -15.26 16.68 -12.55
C GLU A 277 -14.37 16.67 -11.29
N LYS A 278 -14.91 16.19 -10.17
CA LYS A 278 -14.11 16.02 -8.95
C LYS A 278 -12.96 15.03 -9.15
N ALA A 279 -13.18 13.93 -9.88
CA ALA A 279 -12.10 13.00 -10.22
C ALA A 279 -10.93 13.68 -10.96
N LEU A 280 -11.23 14.53 -11.96
CA LEU A 280 -10.22 15.29 -12.69
C LEU A 280 -9.48 16.28 -11.78
N GLN A 281 -10.19 17.00 -10.93
CA GLN A 281 -9.62 17.97 -9.98
C GLN A 281 -8.67 17.29 -8.99
N GLU A 282 -9.09 16.17 -8.38
CA GLU A 282 -8.30 15.42 -7.40
C GLU A 282 -7.03 14.81 -8.03
N ILE A 283 -7.15 14.25 -9.24
CA ILE A 283 -6.00 13.70 -9.97
C ILE A 283 -5.01 14.81 -10.32
N ALA A 284 -5.48 15.93 -10.88
CA ALA A 284 -4.63 17.05 -11.26
C ALA A 284 -3.89 17.66 -10.07
N GLY A 285 -4.54 17.75 -8.92
CA GLY A 285 -3.94 18.28 -7.69
C GLY A 285 -3.01 17.32 -6.96
N THR A 286 -3.00 16.02 -7.28
CA THR A 286 -2.33 14.98 -6.49
C THR A 286 -0.84 15.27 -6.26
N ILE A 287 -0.09 15.57 -7.32
CA ILE A 287 1.36 15.78 -7.22
C ILE A 287 1.71 17.01 -6.37
N ASP A 288 1.02 18.13 -6.60
CA ASP A 288 1.23 19.35 -5.82
C ASP A 288 0.81 19.18 -4.35
N ASN A 289 -0.30 18.49 -4.10
CA ASN A 289 -0.76 18.19 -2.75
C ASN A 289 0.23 17.33 -1.97
N LEU A 290 0.88 16.36 -2.63
CA LEU A 290 1.93 15.55 -1.99
C LEU A 290 3.18 16.39 -1.68
N TRP A 291 3.62 17.26 -2.61
CA TRP A 291 4.76 18.15 -2.36
C TRP A 291 4.49 19.15 -1.23
N ASN A 292 3.27 19.71 -1.13
CA ASN A 292 2.87 20.56 -0.01
C ASN A 292 3.03 19.84 1.34
N LYS A 293 2.73 18.54 1.40
CA LYS A 293 2.95 17.71 2.60
C LYS A 293 4.44 17.49 2.87
N PHE A 294 5.24 17.20 1.85
CA PHE A 294 6.70 17.04 1.99
C PHE A 294 7.34 18.32 2.53
N GLU A 295 6.97 19.47 1.99
CA GLU A 295 7.44 20.76 2.48
C GLU A 295 7.04 21.02 3.94
N THR A 296 5.82 20.65 4.31
CA THR A 296 5.34 20.79 5.68
C THR A 296 6.20 19.96 6.64
N ILE A 297 6.51 18.71 6.26
CA ILE A 297 7.39 17.82 7.03
C ILE A 297 8.81 18.41 7.16
N LEU A 298 9.37 18.91 6.05
CA LEU A 298 10.70 19.54 6.02
C LEU A 298 10.78 20.80 6.90
N LYS A 299 9.71 21.61 6.92
CA LYS A 299 9.61 22.82 7.75
C LYS A 299 9.47 22.49 9.24
N GLN A 300 8.86 21.35 9.58
CA GLN A 300 8.54 21.02 10.97
C GLN A 300 9.77 20.73 11.85
N LYS A 301 10.95 20.42 11.30
CA LYS A 301 12.29 20.23 11.96
C LYS A 301 12.34 19.42 13.27
N LYS A 302 11.21 18.96 13.81
CA LYS A 302 11.13 18.25 15.07
C LYS A 302 11.31 16.76 14.79
N PRO A 303 12.31 16.10 15.42
CA PRO A 303 12.21 14.66 15.57
C PRO A 303 10.88 14.37 16.26
N ARG A 304 10.14 13.40 15.71
CA ARG A 304 8.88 12.94 16.32
C ARG A 304 9.16 12.69 17.80
N GLU A 305 8.38 13.34 18.68
CA GLU A 305 8.49 13.08 20.12
C GLU A 305 8.39 11.56 20.30
N ILE A 306 9.42 11.00 20.96
CA ILE A 306 9.41 9.61 21.42
C ILE A 306 8.04 9.40 22.04
N GLN A 307 7.32 8.37 21.61
CA GLN A 307 5.94 8.11 22.02
C GLN A 307 5.80 8.43 23.52
N PRO A 308 4.79 9.24 23.90
CA PRO A 308 4.60 9.54 25.31
C PRO A 308 4.56 8.21 26.05
N LYS A 309 5.37 8.11 27.13
CA LYS A 309 5.31 6.93 28.00
C LYS A 309 3.84 6.68 28.32
N LEU A 310 3.40 5.43 28.26
CA LEU A 310 1.99 5.04 28.49
C LEU A 310 1.52 5.34 29.92
N GLY A 311 2.35 5.99 30.75
CA GLY A 311 2.07 6.27 32.15
C GLY A 311 1.96 4.98 32.92
N LYS A 312 0.89 4.86 33.71
CA LYS A 312 0.58 3.67 34.48
C LYS A 312 -0.37 2.77 33.69
N VAL A 313 0.11 1.60 33.29
CA VAL A 313 -0.64 0.64 32.50
C VAL A 313 -1.12 -0.49 33.39
N LEU A 314 -2.42 -0.76 33.36
CA LEU A 314 -3.01 -1.96 33.95
C LEU A 314 -3.28 -2.98 32.83
N VAL A 315 -2.70 -4.17 32.95
CA VAL A 315 -3.05 -5.33 32.14
C VAL A 315 -3.84 -6.29 33.01
N ARG A 316 -5.06 -6.65 32.61
CA ARG A 316 -5.87 -7.65 33.31
C ARG A 316 -6.05 -8.88 32.44
N LYS A 317 -5.70 -10.06 32.96
CA LYS A 317 -6.04 -11.32 32.30
C LYS A 317 -7.39 -11.81 32.81
N SER A 318 -8.43 -11.68 32.00
CA SER A 318 -9.82 -12.01 32.38
C SER A 318 -10.18 -13.50 32.32
N TYR A 319 -9.42 -14.31 31.58
CA TYR A 319 -9.69 -15.74 31.36
C TYR A 319 -8.42 -16.47 30.90
N GLY A 320 -8.27 -17.77 31.19
CA GLY A 320 -7.18 -18.61 30.67
C GLY A 320 -6.47 -19.46 31.73
N GLY A 321 -5.79 -20.50 31.28
CA GLY A 321 -4.98 -21.38 32.11
C GLY A 321 -3.61 -20.77 32.45
N LEU A 322 -2.84 -21.48 33.27
CA LEU A 322 -1.47 -21.04 33.64
C LEU A 322 -0.57 -20.85 32.40
N GLY A 323 -0.71 -21.71 31.38
CA GLY A 323 0.01 -21.60 30.12
C GLY A 323 -0.25 -20.27 29.40
N ASP A 324 -1.50 -19.81 29.37
CA ASP A 324 -1.87 -18.54 28.72
C ASP A 324 -1.18 -17.35 29.36
N ILE A 325 -0.94 -17.40 30.68
CA ILE A 325 -0.23 -16.34 31.39
C ILE A 325 1.24 -16.30 30.98
N PHE A 326 1.89 -17.46 30.84
CA PHE A 326 3.28 -17.50 30.36
C PHE A 326 3.44 -16.86 28.98
N PHE A 327 2.47 -17.06 28.08
CA PHE A 327 2.50 -16.44 26.75
C PHE A 327 2.36 -14.91 26.76
N THR A 328 1.79 -14.33 27.81
CA THR A 328 1.67 -12.86 27.94
C THR A 328 2.92 -12.19 28.49
N ILE A 329 3.81 -12.91 29.18
CA ILE A 329 4.96 -12.32 29.88
C ILE A 329 5.85 -11.48 28.96
N PRO A 330 6.21 -11.92 27.73
CA PRO A 330 6.98 -11.08 26.82
C PRO A 330 6.30 -9.75 26.50
N SER A 331 4.98 -9.74 26.34
CA SER A 331 4.19 -8.53 26.08
C SER A 331 4.15 -7.61 27.29
N ILE A 332 4.05 -8.15 28.51
CA ILE A 332 4.14 -7.38 29.76
C ILE A 332 5.48 -6.65 29.86
N TYR A 333 6.59 -7.33 29.56
CA TYR A 333 7.91 -6.70 29.57
C TYR A 333 8.08 -5.66 28.45
N LYS A 334 7.52 -5.88 27.26
CA LYS A 334 7.48 -4.85 26.21
C LYS A 334 6.68 -3.61 26.62
N LEU A 335 5.55 -3.79 27.32
CA LEU A 335 4.80 -2.65 27.86
C LEU A 335 5.63 -1.90 28.92
N LYS A 336 6.37 -2.63 29.76
CA LYS A 336 7.25 -2.04 30.78
C LYS A 336 8.32 -1.12 30.19
N THR A 337 8.86 -1.42 29.00
CA THR A 337 9.89 -0.56 28.39
C THR A 337 9.35 0.80 27.92
N VAL A 338 8.03 0.96 27.81
CA VAL A 338 7.37 2.17 27.32
C VAL A 338 6.35 2.75 28.31
N SER A 339 6.31 2.26 29.55
CA SER A 339 5.38 2.70 30.60
C SER A 339 6.17 3.15 31.83
N ASP A 340 5.59 4.05 32.64
CA ASP A 340 6.16 4.38 33.95
C ASP A 340 5.95 3.25 34.96
N GLU A 341 4.80 2.57 34.88
CA GLU A 341 4.46 1.42 35.70
C GLU A 341 3.60 0.45 34.89
N VAL A 342 3.84 -0.87 35.06
CA VAL A 342 2.92 -1.90 34.56
C VAL A 342 2.40 -2.70 35.75
N THR A 343 1.08 -2.65 35.94
CA THR A 343 0.35 -3.50 36.88
C THR A 343 -0.24 -4.68 36.12
N TYR A 344 0.10 -5.91 36.50
CA TYR A 344 -0.46 -7.13 35.94
C TYR A 344 -1.44 -7.79 36.93
N ALA A 345 -2.73 -7.67 36.62
CA ALA A 345 -3.82 -8.25 37.39
C ALA A 345 -4.09 -9.71 36.97
N LEU A 346 -3.96 -10.62 37.93
CA LEU A 346 -4.09 -12.07 37.76
C LEU A 346 -5.03 -12.67 38.80
N HIS A 347 -5.47 -13.92 38.56
CA HIS A 347 -6.27 -14.66 39.53
C HIS A 347 -5.52 -14.80 40.88
N PRO A 348 -6.18 -14.62 42.05
CA PRO A 348 -5.54 -14.56 43.37
C PRO A 348 -4.52 -15.67 43.67
N ARG A 349 -4.86 -16.92 43.30
CA ARG A 349 -4.00 -18.10 43.49
C ARG A 349 -2.63 -18.02 42.80
N LEU A 350 -2.45 -17.13 41.82
CA LEU A 350 -1.25 -17.03 41.00
C LEU A 350 -0.33 -15.86 41.42
N ILE A 351 -0.82 -14.97 42.28
CA ILE A 351 -0.10 -13.75 42.68
C ILE A 351 1.24 -14.09 43.34
N GLY A 352 1.23 -14.97 44.34
CA GLY A 352 2.46 -15.33 45.06
C GLY A 352 3.54 -15.95 44.15
N PHE A 353 3.13 -16.67 43.10
CA PHE A 353 4.06 -17.18 42.10
C PHE A 353 4.61 -16.04 41.24
N PHE A 354 3.76 -15.32 40.50
CA PHE A 354 4.24 -14.34 39.52
C PHE A 354 4.87 -13.10 40.14
N GLN A 355 4.45 -12.68 41.34
CA GLN A 355 5.08 -11.56 42.04
C GLN A 355 6.55 -11.83 42.36
N LYS A 356 6.94 -13.10 42.53
CA LYS A 356 8.33 -13.49 42.75
C LYS A 356 9.19 -13.47 41.48
N TYR A 357 8.58 -13.69 40.31
CA TYR A 357 9.29 -13.93 39.05
C TYR A 357 9.15 -12.82 38.00
N LEU A 358 8.20 -11.90 38.16
CA LEU A 358 8.00 -10.76 37.24
C LEU A 358 8.65 -9.48 37.78
N GLU A 359 9.96 -9.39 37.63
CA GLU A 359 10.75 -8.28 38.18
C GLU A 359 10.34 -6.91 37.60
N GLY A 360 10.08 -5.97 38.50
CA GLY A 360 9.66 -4.60 38.15
C GLY A 360 8.32 -4.52 37.43
N VAL A 361 7.46 -5.54 37.57
CA VAL A 361 6.04 -5.51 37.21
C VAL A 361 5.25 -5.63 38.51
N LYS A 362 4.27 -4.77 38.73
CA LYS A 362 3.41 -4.85 39.92
C LYS A 362 2.34 -5.91 39.70
N VAL A 363 2.42 -7.04 40.40
CA VAL A 363 1.42 -8.11 40.28
C VAL A 363 0.36 -7.95 41.36
N VAL A 364 -0.91 -7.88 40.98
CA VAL A 364 -2.05 -7.66 41.90
C VAL A 364 -3.17 -8.66 41.66
N SER A 365 -4.00 -8.91 42.67
CA SER A 365 -5.20 -9.72 42.46
C SER A 365 -6.16 -9.01 41.52
N GLU A 366 -6.71 -9.72 40.55
CA GLU A 366 -7.74 -9.14 39.67
C GLU A 366 -9.00 -8.69 40.42
N THR A 367 -9.22 -9.21 41.64
CA THR A 367 -10.34 -8.81 42.51
C THR A 367 -10.11 -7.48 43.21
N GLU A 368 -8.88 -6.96 43.21
CA GLU A 368 -8.50 -5.70 43.86
C GLU A 368 -8.55 -4.51 42.88
N VAL A 369 -8.89 -4.77 41.62
CA VAL A 369 -8.87 -3.77 40.56
C VAL A 369 -10.30 -3.46 40.13
N PHE A 370 -10.81 -2.32 40.61
CA PHE A 370 -12.12 -1.79 40.26
C PHE A 370 -11.98 -0.75 39.15
N PHE A 371 -12.82 -0.84 38.11
CA PHE A 371 -12.86 0.16 37.05
C PHE A 371 -13.48 1.46 37.57
N LEU A 372 -12.88 2.59 37.18
CA LEU A 372 -13.56 3.89 37.08
C LEU A 372 -14.22 4.00 35.71
#